data_AF-A0A0N5C2I2-F1
#
_entry.id   AF-A0A0N5C2I2-F1
#
_cell.length_a   1.000
_cell.length_b   1.000
_cell.length_c   1.000
_cell.angle_alpha   90.00
_cell.angle_beta   90.00
_cell.angle_gamma   90.00
#
_symmetry.space_group_name_H-M   'P 1'
#
loop_
_entity.id
_entity.type
_entity.pdbx_description
1 polymer ?
#
loop_
_entity_poly.entity_id
_entity_poly.type
_entity_poly.pdbx_seq_one_letter_code
_entity_poly.pdbx_strand_id
1 'polypeptide(L)'
;MTVSSSELLSLNYFIMDDKTEIIKRHLSLSHYINANEITSFQKKCIDEVRVKLKDTLKLYPDYDTDFSILRWIMGYDYDINVIVPKMKVSIETLVALDIKNIKLEVPEDINEHIVKYSPAAQFFPGGIMGLDKNGNAIIIQPLAKAIPKLLVKTEKASLLHHLSIVEIEMAFTLIREEEKKRNTKLGAMIIMDLDGFSTELLYMPAVRIYLSLLSLLQDLFPDFARSLYIINCPKIIGQLLMLVRPVLAKQTREKIKILGDNWKDVLREELGEEYLYPQWGGNKKICDKYEKINIRPGGVPPDNLLFTEERLNNNFNLKNLDKINIPAGSIKKITVRANKGQQLLWYFTCPKDIDFKVLLKGITQWPNFRISTEFVPEFGNFTARESGEYEFIFDNSYGTFFSKNVYYIIYAK
;
A
#
# COMPACT_ATOMS: atom_id res chain seq x y z
N MET A 1 -37.86 39.97 -2.25
CA MET A 1 -37.00 40.22 -1.08
C MET A 1 -35.60 39.79 -1.44
N THR A 2 -34.70 40.75 -1.65
CA THR A 2 -33.27 40.49 -1.91
C THR A 2 -32.60 40.24 -0.57
N VAL A 3 -32.17 39.00 -0.30
CA VAL A 3 -31.37 38.66 0.88
C VAL A 3 -30.05 39.41 0.79
N SER A 4 -29.66 40.11 1.86
CA SER A 4 -28.44 40.92 1.85
C SER A 4 -27.18 40.03 1.81
N SER A 5 -26.11 40.51 1.18
CA SER A 5 -24.84 39.75 1.11
C SER A 5 -24.26 39.43 2.50
N SER A 6 -24.56 40.25 3.51
CA SER A 6 -24.21 40.00 4.92
C SER A 6 -24.99 38.84 5.55
N GLU A 7 -26.26 38.66 5.21
CA GLU A 7 -27.08 37.53 5.70
C GLU A 7 -26.69 36.22 5.02
N LEU A 8 -26.29 36.26 3.74
CA LEU A 8 -25.73 35.08 3.05
C LEU A 8 -24.38 34.67 3.64
N LEU A 9 -23.54 35.64 4.01
CA LEU A 9 -22.24 35.39 4.68
C LEU A 9 -22.43 34.82 6.08
N SER A 10 -23.37 35.35 6.88
CA SER A 10 -23.64 34.82 8.22
C SER A 10 -24.26 33.43 8.17
N LEU A 11 -25.22 33.18 7.27
CA LEU A 11 -25.82 31.87 7.09
C LEU A 11 -24.79 30.82 6.64
N ASN A 12 -23.90 31.17 5.71
CA ASN A 12 -22.79 30.32 5.30
C ASN A 12 -21.83 30.02 6.46
N TYR A 13 -21.56 31.02 7.31
CA TYR A 13 -20.70 30.84 8.49
C TYR A 13 -21.33 29.88 9.51
N PHE A 14 -22.62 30.05 9.81
CA PHE A 14 -23.37 29.15 10.71
C PHE A 14 -23.45 27.70 10.18
N ILE A 15 -23.69 27.52 8.87
CA ILE A 15 -23.72 26.18 8.24
C ILE A 15 -22.33 25.52 8.26
N MET A 16 -21.26 26.31 8.08
CA MET A 16 -19.88 25.82 8.18
C MET A 16 -19.51 25.42 9.60
N ASP A 17 -19.97 26.15 10.61
CA ASP A 17 -19.71 25.85 12.02
C ASP A 17 -20.42 24.55 12.45
N ASP A 18 -21.69 24.40 12.09
CA ASP A 18 -22.48 23.18 12.35
C ASP A 18 -21.86 21.93 11.66
N LYS A 19 -21.45 22.06 10.39
CA LYS A 19 -20.75 20.97 9.70
C LYS A 19 -19.42 20.60 10.39
N THR A 20 -18.70 21.58 10.90
CA THR A 20 -17.42 21.37 11.60
C THR A 20 -17.63 20.64 12.92
N GLU A 21 -18.65 21.01 13.71
CA GLU A 21 -19.00 20.31 14.95
C GLU A 21 -19.47 18.88 14.70
N ILE A 22 -20.28 18.66 13.66
CA ILE A 22 -20.72 17.32 13.24
C ILE A 22 -19.51 16.45 12.91
N ILE A 23 -18.54 16.96 12.13
CA ILE A 23 -17.33 16.21 11.79
C ILE A 23 -16.51 15.89 13.04
N LYS A 24 -16.27 16.87 13.92
CA LYS A 24 -15.54 16.64 15.19
C LYS A 24 -16.17 15.54 16.03
N ARG A 25 -17.51 15.50 16.12
CA ARG A 25 -18.23 14.42 16.79
C ARG A 25 -17.98 13.07 16.12
N HIS A 26 -18.08 12.99 14.80
CA HIS A 26 -17.88 11.72 14.07
C HIS A 26 -16.43 11.21 14.13
N LEU A 27 -15.45 12.11 14.20
CA LEU A 27 -14.04 11.76 14.40
C LEU A 27 -13.76 11.11 15.77
N SER A 28 -14.68 11.22 16.73
CA SER A 28 -14.56 10.58 18.03
C SER A 28 -15.27 9.21 18.11
N LEU A 29 -16.03 8.84 17.08
CA LEU A 29 -16.75 7.56 17.04
C LEU A 29 -15.80 6.41 16.73
N SER A 30 -16.21 5.19 17.10
CA SER A 30 -15.51 3.97 16.71
C SER A 30 -15.41 3.86 15.19
N HIS A 31 -14.25 3.43 14.70
CA HIS A 31 -14.03 3.08 13.29
C HIS A 31 -14.49 1.64 12.95
N TYR A 32 -14.86 0.86 13.96
CA TYR A 32 -15.33 -0.52 13.81
C TYR A 32 -16.79 -0.56 14.23
N ILE A 33 -17.65 -0.44 13.22
CA ILE A 33 -19.09 -0.29 13.38
C ILE A 33 -19.84 -1.36 12.62
N ASN A 34 -20.99 -1.74 13.15
CA ASN A 34 -21.97 -2.58 12.48
C ASN A 34 -22.75 -1.78 11.44
N ALA A 35 -23.36 -2.47 10.47
CA ALA A 35 -24.11 -1.83 9.39
C ALA A 35 -25.29 -0.98 9.90
N ASN A 36 -25.90 -1.38 11.02
CA ASN A 36 -27.00 -0.64 11.67
C ASN A 36 -26.53 0.59 12.46
N GLU A 37 -25.23 0.73 12.75
CA GLU A 37 -24.64 1.87 13.47
C GLU A 37 -24.18 2.99 12.52
N ILE A 38 -24.24 2.77 11.19
CA ILE A 38 -23.90 3.78 10.19
C ILE A 38 -24.88 4.94 10.28
N THR A 39 -24.37 6.12 10.64
CA THR A 39 -25.19 7.30 10.90
C THR A 39 -25.76 7.89 9.61
N SER A 40 -26.85 8.67 9.71
CA SER A 40 -27.42 9.39 8.56
C SER A 40 -26.41 10.36 7.92
N PHE A 41 -25.49 10.93 8.71
CA PHE A 41 -24.41 11.78 8.19
C PHE A 41 -23.41 10.95 7.37
N GLN A 42 -22.95 9.82 7.90
CA GLN A 42 -22.06 8.91 7.18
C GLN A 42 -22.69 8.42 5.87
N LYS A 43 -23.98 8.04 5.87
CA LYS A 43 -24.70 7.65 4.64
C LYS A 43 -24.68 8.74 3.57
N LYS A 44 -24.93 10.00 3.96
CA LYS A 44 -24.84 11.14 3.03
C LYS A 44 -23.44 11.29 2.44
N CYS A 45 -22.40 11.17 3.25
CA CYS A 45 -21.02 11.22 2.77
C CYS A 45 -20.70 10.05 1.82
N ILE A 46 -21.16 8.84 2.14
CA ILE A 46 -21.00 7.65 1.30
C ILE A 46 -21.65 7.89 -0.07
N ASP A 47 -22.90 8.36 -0.08
CA ASP A 47 -23.64 8.64 -1.32
C ASP A 47 -22.96 9.73 -2.16
N GLU A 48 -22.42 10.78 -1.52
CA GLU A 48 -21.67 11.83 -2.23
C GLU A 48 -20.41 11.26 -2.91
N VAL A 49 -19.64 10.42 -2.21
CA VAL A 49 -18.46 9.74 -2.79
C VAL A 49 -18.88 8.83 -3.93
N ARG A 50 -19.92 8.02 -3.74
CA ARG A 50 -20.44 7.09 -4.75
C ARG A 50 -20.88 7.81 -6.03
N VAL A 51 -21.52 8.98 -5.90
CA VAL A 51 -21.87 9.84 -7.04
C VAL A 51 -20.62 10.37 -7.75
N LYS A 52 -19.67 10.94 -7.00
CA LYS A 52 -18.45 11.55 -7.58
C LYS A 52 -17.50 10.52 -8.21
N LEU A 53 -17.53 9.27 -7.76
CA LEU A 53 -16.67 8.17 -8.24
C LEU A 53 -17.43 7.10 -9.03
N LYS A 54 -18.65 7.37 -9.48
CA LYS A 54 -19.53 6.39 -10.13
C LYS A 54 -18.84 5.55 -11.21
N ASP A 55 -18.05 6.17 -12.09
CA ASP A 55 -17.39 5.44 -13.17
C ASP A 55 -16.12 4.73 -12.71
N THR A 56 -15.38 5.30 -11.75
CA THR A 56 -14.20 4.65 -11.16
C THR A 56 -14.57 3.41 -10.35
N LEU A 57 -15.66 3.48 -9.56
CA LEU A 57 -16.17 2.35 -8.77
C LEU A 57 -16.56 1.15 -9.64
N LYS A 58 -17.02 1.38 -10.88
CA LYS A 58 -17.29 0.28 -11.83
C LYS A 58 -16.03 -0.48 -12.25
N LEU A 59 -14.85 0.16 -12.21
CA LEU A 59 -13.59 -0.48 -12.59
C LEU A 59 -13.16 -1.53 -11.57
N TYR A 60 -13.53 -1.33 -10.30
CA TYR A 60 -13.24 -2.22 -9.18
C TYR A 60 -14.41 -2.24 -8.17
N PRO A 61 -15.49 -3.00 -8.45
CA PRO A 61 -16.74 -2.94 -7.69
C PRO A 61 -16.64 -3.28 -6.20
N ASP A 62 -15.59 -3.98 -5.77
CA ASP A 62 -15.39 -4.29 -4.34
C ASP A 62 -15.18 -3.05 -3.46
N TYR A 63 -14.81 -1.92 -4.08
CA TYR A 63 -14.70 -0.63 -3.40
C TYR A 63 -16.05 0.12 -3.29
N ASP A 64 -17.12 -0.34 -3.95
CA ASP A 64 -18.48 0.21 -3.84
C ASP A 64 -19.30 -0.49 -2.75
N THR A 65 -18.73 -0.58 -1.56
CA THR A 65 -19.43 -1.03 -0.36
C THR A 65 -19.41 0.08 0.69
N ASP A 66 -20.44 0.15 1.54
CA ASP A 66 -20.51 1.16 2.60
C ASP A 66 -19.27 1.10 3.49
N PHE A 67 -18.81 -0.09 3.88
CA PHE A 67 -17.60 -0.25 4.69
C PHE A 67 -16.32 0.13 3.94
N SER A 68 -16.21 -0.10 2.63
CA SER A 68 -15.04 0.34 1.87
C SER A 68 -15.00 1.87 1.79
N ILE A 69 -16.12 2.52 1.46
CA ILE A 69 -16.19 3.99 1.40
C ILE A 69 -16.02 4.60 2.82
N LEU A 70 -16.51 3.95 3.87
CA LEU A 70 -16.33 4.38 5.26
C LEU A 70 -14.86 4.50 5.64
N ARG A 71 -14.00 3.58 5.20
CA ARG A 71 -12.55 3.64 5.44
C ARG A 71 -11.93 4.92 4.89
N TRP A 72 -12.37 5.34 3.71
CA TRP A 72 -11.91 6.58 3.10
C TRP A 72 -12.40 7.81 3.83
N ILE A 73 -13.71 7.89 4.15
CA ILE A 73 -14.25 9.06 4.83
C ILE A 73 -13.73 9.18 6.27
N MET A 74 -13.52 8.07 6.98
CA MET A 74 -12.94 8.09 8.33
C MET A 74 -11.42 8.32 8.31
N GLY A 75 -10.71 7.82 7.30
CA GLY A 75 -9.26 7.96 7.18
C GLY A 75 -8.79 9.36 6.78
N TYR A 76 -9.66 10.15 6.14
CA TYR A 76 -9.37 11.52 5.67
C TYR A 76 -10.38 12.53 6.22
N ASP A 77 -10.81 12.32 7.45
CA ASP A 77 -11.57 13.28 8.26
C ASP A 77 -12.83 13.86 7.59
N TYR A 78 -13.52 13.04 6.80
CA TYR A 78 -14.73 13.37 6.05
C TYR A 78 -14.52 14.48 4.99
N ASP A 79 -13.28 14.80 4.63
CA ASP A 79 -12.96 15.76 3.57
C ASP A 79 -13.10 15.12 2.17
N ILE A 80 -14.31 15.22 1.62
CA ILE A 80 -14.65 14.65 0.31
C ILE A 80 -13.74 15.18 -0.81
N ASN A 81 -13.21 16.40 -0.71
CA ASN A 81 -12.34 16.97 -1.74
C ASN A 81 -10.96 16.31 -1.76
N VAL A 82 -10.49 15.82 -0.60
CA VAL A 82 -9.26 15.02 -0.49
C VAL A 82 -9.52 13.56 -0.84
N ILE A 83 -10.65 13.01 -0.41
CA ILE A 83 -11.01 11.60 -0.57
C ILE A 83 -11.17 11.21 -2.04
N VAL A 84 -11.97 11.96 -2.80
CA VAL A 84 -12.31 11.62 -4.20
C VAL A 84 -11.07 11.41 -5.08
N PRO A 85 -10.10 12.35 -5.16
CA PRO A 85 -8.93 12.15 -6.00
C PRO A 85 -8.04 11.00 -5.49
N LYS A 86 -7.88 10.82 -4.17
CA LYS A 86 -7.05 9.74 -3.60
C LYS A 86 -7.66 8.36 -3.83
N MET A 87 -8.95 8.20 -3.57
CA MET A 87 -9.67 6.94 -3.80
C MET A 87 -9.68 6.59 -5.28
N LYS A 88 -9.84 7.60 -6.16
CA LYS A 88 -9.74 7.40 -7.61
C LYS A 88 -8.38 6.81 -8.02
N VAL A 89 -7.28 7.46 -7.62
CA VAL A 89 -5.92 7.00 -7.93
C VAL A 89 -5.65 5.61 -7.35
N SER A 90 -6.20 5.31 -6.18
CA SER A 90 -6.02 4.02 -5.52
C SER A 90 -6.73 2.90 -6.27
N ILE A 91 -7.99 3.08 -6.66
CA ILE A 91 -8.71 2.12 -7.49
C ILE A 91 -8.02 1.94 -8.85
N GLU A 92 -7.63 3.03 -9.51
CA GLU A 92 -6.91 2.93 -10.78
C GLU A 92 -5.56 2.22 -10.63
N THR A 93 -4.86 2.39 -9.51
CA THR A 93 -3.63 1.66 -9.17
C THR A 93 -3.88 0.14 -9.11
N LEU A 94 -4.93 -0.30 -8.41
CA LEU A 94 -5.27 -1.72 -8.32
C LEU A 94 -5.67 -2.32 -9.68
N VAL A 95 -6.37 -1.53 -10.51
CA VAL A 95 -6.74 -1.91 -11.88
C VAL A 95 -5.52 -1.99 -12.80
N ALA A 96 -4.57 -1.05 -12.68
CA ALA A 96 -3.33 -1.02 -13.44
C ALA A 96 -2.44 -2.23 -13.12
N LEU A 97 -2.42 -2.65 -11.86
CA LEU A 97 -1.68 -3.83 -11.38
C LEU A 97 -2.42 -5.17 -11.62
N ASP A 98 -3.62 -5.13 -12.21
CA ASP A 98 -4.44 -6.31 -12.52
C ASP A 98 -4.77 -7.23 -11.32
N ILE A 99 -4.80 -6.66 -10.11
CA ILE A 99 -4.93 -7.42 -8.86
C ILE A 99 -6.27 -8.15 -8.75
N LYS A 100 -7.34 -7.58 -9.34
CA LYS A 100 -8.70 -8.16 -9.33
C LYS A 100 -8.80 -9.55 -9.95
N ASN A 101 -7.86 -9.93 -10.81
CA ASN A 101 -7.89 -11.21 -11.53
C ASN A 101 -7.14 -12.32 -10.79
N ILE A 102 -6.55 -12.02 -9.63
CA ILE A 102 -5.90 -13.01 -8.79
C ILE A 102 -6.98 -13.90 -8.17
N LYS A 103 -6.88 -15.21 -8.42
CA LYS A 103 -7.80 -16.21 -7.88
C LYS A 103 -7.12 -16.95 -6.73
N LEU A 104 -7.84 -17.10 -5.63
CA LEU A 104 -7.40 -17.76 -4.41
C LEU A 104 -8.46 -18.79 -4.03
N GLU A 105 -8.04 -19.98 -3.63
CA GLU A 105 -8.89 -21.04 -3.10
C GLU A 105 -8.87 -21.02 -1.57
N VAL A 106 -7.70 -20.76 -0.99
CA VAL A 106 -7.48 -20.66 0.46
C VAL A 106 -6.65 -19.41 0.79
N PRO A 107 -6.77 -18.84 2.01
CA PRO A 107 -5.99 -17.66 2.41
C PRO A 107 -4.48 -17.82 2.22
N GLU A 108 -3.95 -19.03 2.42
CA GLU A 108 -2.54 -19.35 2.25
C GLU A 108 -2.05 -19.22 0.79
N ASP A 109 -2.95 -19.23 -0.21
CA ASP A 109 -2.61 -19.00 -1.62
C ASP A 109 -2.04 -17.59 -1.87
N ILE A 110 -2.36 -16.62 -1.01
CA ILE A 110 -1.85 -15.26 -1.11
C ILE A 110 -0.32 -15.27 -0.96
N ASN A 111 0.18 -16.00 0.03
CA ASN A 111 1.60 -16.06 0.30
C ASN A 111 2.35 -16.75 -0.85
N GLU A 112 1.75 -17.82 -1.40
CA GLU A 112 2.29 -18.54 -2.56
C GLU A 112 2.34 -17.67 -3.81
N HIS A 113 1.28 -16.89 -4.06
CA HIS A 113 1.22 -15.96 -5.18
C HIS A 113 2.36 -14.93 -5.10
N ILE A 114 2.59 -14.36 -3.91
CA ILE A 114 3.66 -13.38 -3.69
C ILE A 114 5.05 -14.01 -3.92
N VAL A 115 5.28 -15.21 -3.41
CA VAL A 115 6.58 -15.92 -3.57
C VAL A 115 6.87 -16.22 -5.04
N LYS A 116 5.85 -16.58 -5.83
CA LYS A 116 6.00 -16.87 -7.27
C LYS A 116 6.32 -15.63 -8.12
N TYR A 117 6.05 -14.43 -7.62
CA TYR A 117 6.25 -13.21 -8.40
C TYR A 117 7.74 -12.85 -8.59
N SER A 118 8.59 -13.16 -7.62
CA SER A 118 10.04 -13.00 -7.74
C SER A 118 10.78 -14.01 -6.87
N PRO A 119 11.90 -14.59 -7.33
CA PRO A 119 12.75 -15.45 -6.49
C PRO A 119 13.26 -14.75 -5.21
N ALA A 120 13.33 -13.42 -5.20
CA ALA A 120 13.71 -12.65 -4.02
C ALA A 120 12.56 -12.45 -3.03
N ALA A 121 11.30 -12.68 -3.44
CA ALA A 121 10.10 -12.46 -2.63
C ALA A 121 10.20 -13.13 -1.25
N GLN A 122 10.68 -14.38 -1.19
CA GLN A 122 10.85 -15.16 0.04
C GLN A 122 11.75 -14.52 1.10
N PHE A 123 12.63 -13.59 0.71
CA PHE A 123 13.52 -12.88 1.61
C PHE A 123 12.97 -11.53 2.10
N PHE A 124 11.80 -11.10 1.61
CA PHE A 124 11.01 -10.04 2.22
C PHE A 124 10.06 -10.70 3.24
N PRO A 125 10.44 -10.76 4.53
CA PRO A 125 9.73 -11.57 5.51
C PRO A 125 8.31 -11.06 5.72
N GLY A 126 7.37 -12.00 5.87
CA GLY A 126 5.98 -11.67 6.15
C GLY A 126 4.97 -12.55 5.42
N GLY A 127 3.71 -12.32 5.72
CA GLY A 127 2.60 -13.00 5.07
C GLY A 127 1.29 -12.88 5.84
N ILE A 128 0.27 -13.55 5.32
CA ILE A 128 -1.09 -13.60 5.87
C ILE A 128 -1.33 -14.98 6.48
N MET A 129 -1.77 -15.03 7.74
CA MET A 129 -2.13 -16.29 8.41
C MET A 129 -3.58 -16.72 8.17
N GLY A 130 -4.39 -15.84 7.59
CA GLY A 130 -5.83 -16.01 7.41
C GLY A 130 -6.61 -14.99 8.23
N LEU A 131 -7.74 -15.42 8.79
CA LEU A 131 -8.63 -14.59 9.59
C LEU A 131 -8.52 -14.95 11.08
N ASP A 132 -8.73 -13.98 11.97
CA ASP A 132 -8.87 -14.19 13.41
C ASP A 132 -10.28 -14.69 13.78
N LYS A 133 -10.51 -14.99 15.06
CA LYS A 133 -11.82 -15.43 15.58
C LYS A 133 -12.98 -14.45 15.29
N ASN A 134 -12.66 -13.18 15.04
CA ASN A 134 -13.61 -12.10 14.78
C ASN A 134 -13.78 -11.78 13.29
N GLY A 135 -13.03 -12.46 12.40
CA GLY A 135 -13.05 -12.23 10.95
C GLY A 135 -12.08 -11.14 10.45
N ASN A 136 -11.17 -10.62 11.27
CA ASN A 136 -10.12 -9.70 10.81
C ASN A 136 -8.97 -10.48 10.18
N ALA A 137 -8.32 -9.94 9.13
CA ALA A 137 -7.13 -10.58 8.57
C ALA A 137 -5.94 -10.51 9.54
N ILE A 138 -5.21 -11.61 9.72
CA ILE A 138 -3.97 -11.64 10.50
C ILE A 138 -2.78 -11.51 9.55
N ILE A 139 -2.04 -10.41 9.67
CA ILE A 139 -0.82 -10.16 8.91
C ILE A 139 0.37 -10.22 9.86
N ILE A 140 1.36 -11.03 9.52
CA ILE A 140 2.61 -11.17 10.28
C ILE A 140 3.77 -10.61 9.48
N GLN A 141 4.63 -9.83 10.15
CA GLN A 141 5.81 -9.22 9.58
C GLN A 141 7.01 -9.50 10.51
N PRO A 142 7.74 -10.61 10.29
CA PRO A 142 8.99 -10.93 11.00
C PRO A 142 10.15 -10.04 10.55
N LEU A 143 10.02 -8.72 10.76
CA LEU A 143 10.93 -7.71 10.22
C LEU A 143 12.38 -7.96 10.59
N ALA A 144 12.63 -8.51 11.78
CA ALA A 144 13.98 -8.80 12.24
C ALA A 144 14.70 -9.88 11.40
N LYS A 145 13.98 -10.63 10.58
CA LYS A 145 14.57 -11.63 9.68
C LYS A 145 15.01 -11.04 8.34
N ALA A 146 14.70 -9.78 8.03
CA ALA A 146 15.16 -9.14 6.80
C ALA A 146 16.66 -8.81 6.88
N ILE A 147 17.36 -8.84 5.74
CA ILE A 147 18.76 -8.41 5.61
C ILE A 147 18.84 -7.25 4.60
N PRO A 148 18.47 -6.01 5.00
CA PRO A 148 18.12 -4.97 4.03
C PRO A 148 19.27 -4.56 3.12
N LYS A 149 20.51 -4.54 3.64
CA LYS A 149 21.73 -4.20 2.88
C LYS A 149 21.97 -5.13 1.68
N LEU A 150 21.55 -6.40 1.78
CA LEU A 150 21.63 -7.36 0.67
C LEU A 150 20.39 -7.30 -0.20
N LEU A 151 19.20 -7.23 0.42
CA LEU A 151 17.92 -7.22 -0.31
C LEU A 151 17.76 -6.06 -1.28
N VAL A 152 18.22 -4.86 -0.94
CA VAL A 152 18.12 -3.71 -1.86
C VAL A 152 18.89 -3.92 -3.17
N LYS A 153 19.82 -4.88 -3.22
CA LYS A 153 20.60 -5.22 -4.41
C LYS A 153 19.97 -6.34 -5.24
N THR A 154 18.94 -7.00 -4.73
CA THR A 154 18.33 -8.14 -5.44
C THR A 154 17.21 -7.69 -6.35
N GLU A 155 16.43 -6.67 -5.99
CA GLU A 155 15.26 -6.27 -6.78
C GLU A 155 15.03 -4.77 -6.78
N LYS A 156 14.31 -4.30 -7.80
CA LYS A 156 13.89 -2.90 -7.92
C LYS A 156 12.93 -2.50 -6.80
N ALA A 157 13.00 -1.26 -6.32
CA ALA A 157 12.16 -0.77 -5.22
C ALA A 157 10.65 -0.88 -5.52
N SER A 158 10.25 -0.70 -6.78
CA SER A 158 8.86 -0.85 -7.24
C SER A 158 8.31 -2.27 -7.07
N LEU A 159 9.17 -3.30 -7.05
CA LEU A 159 8.73 -4.66 -6.75
C LEU A 159 8.21 -4.77 -5.32
N LEU A 160 8.93 -4.22 -4.34
CA LEU A 160 8.51 -4.26 -2.94
C LEU A 160 7.15 -3.55 -2.77
N HIS A 161 6.95 -2.42 -3.44
CA HIS A 161 5.64 -1.75 -3.50
C HIS A 161 4.56 -2.67 -4.08
N HIS A 162 4.82 -3.28 -5.24
CA HIS A 162 3.89 -4.20 -5.87
C HIS A 162 3.49 -5.36 -4.96
N LEU A 163 4.47 -6.09 -4.40
CA LEU A 163 4.21 -7.24 -3.52
C LEU A 163 3.37 -6.84 -2.30
N SER A 164 3.67 -5.68 -1.71
CA SER A 164 2.95 -5.19 -0.53
C SER A 164 1.52 -4.73 -0.84
N ILE A 165 1.30 -4.11 -2.02
CA ILE A 165 -0.04 -3.73 -2.47
C ILE A 165 -0.88 -4.98 -2.73
N VAL A 166 -0.31 -5.98 -3.40
CA VAL A 166 -0.99 -7.27 -3.63
C VAL A 166 -1.34 -7.92 -2.30
N GLU A 167 -0.39 -8.01 -1.36
CA GLU A 167 -0.64 -8.60 -0.03
C GLU A 167 -1.82 -7.93 0.69
N ILE A 168 -1.84 -6.59 0.76
CA ILE A 168 -2.89 -5.87 1.46
C ILE A 168 -4.25 -5.95 0.73
N GLU A 169 -4.28 -5.82 -0.60
CA GLU A 169 -5.54 -5.93 -1.33
C GLU A 169 -6.13 -7.35 -1.26
N MET A 170 -5.29 -8.39 -1.27
CA MET A 170 -5.75 -9.76 -1.05
C MET A 170 -6.24 -9.99 0.38
N ALA A 171 -5.61 -9.37 1.39
CA ALA A 171 -6.16 -9.34 2.75
C ALA A 171 -7.55 -8.68 2.77
N PHE A 172 -7.74 -7.60 2.01
CA PHE A 172 -9.03 -6.94 1.89
C PHE A 172 -10.09 -7.78 1.19
N THR A 173 -9.73 -8.66 0.26
CA THR A 173 -10.68 -9.62 -0.31
C THR A 173 -11.26 -10.53 0.77
N LEU A 174 -10.41 -11.10 1.63
CA LEU A 174 -10.86 -11.92 2.78
C LEU A 174 -11.73 -11.10 3.75
N ILE A 175 -11.29 -9.87 4.05
CA ILE A 175 -12.02 -8.95 4.94
C ILE A 175 -13.41 -8.66 4.38
N ARG A 176 -13.52 -8.19 3.14
CA ARG A 176 -14.82 -7.79 2.55
C ARG A 176 -15.79 -8.96 2.44
N GLU A 177 -15.30 -10.18 2.21
CA GLU A 177 -16.14 -11.38 2.27
C GLU A 177 -16.69 -11.62 3.67
N GLU A 178 -15.88 -11.48 4.71
CA GLU A 178 -16.34 -11.59 6.10
C GLU A 178 -17.26 -10.45 6.52
N GLU A 179 -17.01 -9.21 6.04
CA GLU A 179 -17.86 -8.06 6.30
C GLU A 179 -19.30 -8.29 5.81
N LYS A 180 -19.45 -8.90 4.62
CA LYS A 180 -20.76 -9.27 4.06
C LYS A 180 -21.50 -10.28 4.94
N LYS A 181 -20.78 -11.24 5.53
CA LYS A 181 -21.36 -12.28 6.39
C LYS A 181 -21.75 -11.73 7.76
N ARG A 182 -20.88 -10.87 8.34
CA ARG A 182 -20.99 -10.38 9.72
C ARG A 182 -21.74 -9.06 9.85
N ASN A 183 -21.97 -8.35 8.74
CA ASN A 183 -22.54 -7.01 8.72
C ASN A 183 -21.80 -6.02 9.64
N THR A 184 -20.48 -6.15 9.71
CA THR A 184 -19.63 -5.32 10.57
C THR A 184 -18.36 -4.93 9.83
N LYS A 185 -17.86 -3.73 10.11
CA LYS A 185 -16.60 -3.24 9.53
C LYS A 185 -15.41 -3.94 10.18
N LEU A 186 -14.61 -4.61 9.36
CA LEU A 186 -13.44 -5.39 9.77
C LEU A 186 -12.14 -4.70 9.31
N GLY A 187 -11.00 -5.28 9.66
CA GLY A 187 -9.69 -4.76 9.28
C GLY A 187 -8.60 -5.80 9.41
N ALA A 188 -7.35 -5.36 9.58
CA ALA A 188 -6.22 -6.25 9.81
C ALA A 188 -5.65 -6.15 11.23
N MET A 189 -5.34 -7.30 11.80
CA MET A 189 -4.53 -7.46 13.00
C MET A 189 -3.09 -7.69 12.55
N ILE A 190 -2.26 -6.67 12.65
CA ILE A 190 -0.88 -6.69 12.18
C ILE A 190 0.03 -7.06 13.35
N ILE A 191 0.87 -8.06 13.18
CA ILE A 191 1.88 -8.48 14.15
C ILE A 191 3.26 -8.15 13.56
N MET A 192 4.00 -7.29 14.22
CA MET A 192 5.38 -6.93 13.91
C MET A 192 6.28 -7.69 14.88
N ASP A 193 6.99 -8.68 14.35
CA ASP A 193 7.88 -9.52 15.14
C ASP A 193 9.34 -9.06 14.98
N LEU A 194 9.91 -8.61 16.10
CA LEU A 194 11.27 -8.09 16.18
C LEU A 194 12.25 -9.10 16.80
N ASP A 195 11.89 -10.37 16.88
CA ASP A 195 12.79 -11.42 17.38
C ASP A 195 14.07 -11.53 16.54
N GLY A 196 15.22 -11.33 17.18
CA GLY A 196 16.52 -11.26 16.52
C GLY A 196 16.86 -9.90 15.94
N PHE A 197 16.21 -8.82 16.40
CA PHE A 197 16.50 -7.45 15.96
C PHE A 197 18.01 -7.16 15.99
N SER A 198 18.50 -6.61 14.87
CA SER A 198 19.86 -6.10 14.70
C SER A 198 19.81 -4.67 14.20
N THR A 199 20.78 -3.84 14.61
CA THR A 199 20.93 -2.48 14.08
C THR A 199 21.23 -2.44 12.58
N GLU A 200 21.60 -3.57 11.97
CA GLU A 200 21.72 -3.69 10.50
C GLU A 200 20.40 -3.43 9.76
N LEU A 201 19.26 -3.61 10.43
CA LEU A 201 17.95 -3.23 9.88
C LEU A 201 17.83 -1.72 9.64
N LEU A 202 18.66 -0.91 10.32
CA LEU A 202 18.72 0.54 10.20
C LEU A 202 19.62 1.01 9.05
N TYR A 203 19.87 0.16 8.06
CA TYR A 203 20.55 0.56 6.82
C TYR A 203 19.72 1.61 6.09
N MET A 204 20.14 2.88 6.21
CA MET A 204 19.32 4.04 5.84
C MET A 204 18.77 4.04 4.41
N PRO A 205 19.48 3.57 3.37
CA PRO A 205 18.90 3.45 2.03
C PRO A 205 17.66 2.55 2.00
N ALA A 206 17.70 1.40 2.68
CA ALA A 206 16.55 0.51 2.79
C ALA A 206 15.44 1.09 3.69
N VAL A 207 15.81 1.76 4.79
CA VAL A 207 14.85 2.47 5.65
C VAL A 207 14.05 3.49 4.85
N ARG A 208 14.70 4.28 3.96
CA ARG A 208 13.99 5.27 3.12
C ARG A 208 12.98 4.61 2.17
N ILE A 209 13.36 3.49 1.55
CA ILE A 209 12.45 2.70 0.71
C ILE A 209 11.25 2.21 1.55
N TYR A 210 11.51 1.68 2.75
CA TYR A 210 10.45 1.19 3.63
C TYR A 210 9.52 2.29 4.15
N LEU A 211 10.06 3.46 4.53
CA LEU A 211 9.25 4.62 4.92
C LEU A 211 8.37 5.11 3.77
N SER A 212 8.91 5.13 2.54
CA SER A 212 8.14 5.43 1.33
C SER A 212 7.02 4.40 1.10
N LEU A 213 7.31 3.12 1.27
CA LEU A 213 6.30 2.05 1.21
C LEU A 213 5.19 2.28 2.24
N LEU A 214 5.52 2.58 3.50
CA LEU A 214 4.52 2.83 4.54
C LEU A 214 3.60 4.01 4.20
N SER A 215 4.14 5.09 3.63
CA SER A 215 3.33 6.21 3.14
C SER A 215 2.40 5.76 2.01
N LEU A 216 2.94 5.05 1.01
CA LEU A 216 2.16 4.53 -0.13
C LEU A 216 1.02 3.63 0.32
N LEU A 217 1.26 2.69 1.23
CA LEU A 217 0.24 1.76 1.70
C LEU A 217 -0.88 2.46 2.46
N GLN A 218 -0.57 3.47 3.27
CA GLN A 218 -1.61 4.25 3.97
C GLN A 218 -2.40 5.14 3.02
N ASP A 219 -1.77 5.65 1.96
CA ASP A 219 -2.46 6.41 0.92
C ASP A 219 -3.45 5.56 0.13
N LEU A 220 -3.05 4.33 -0.23
CA LEU A 220 -3.88 3.38 -0.98
C LEU A 220 -4.94 2.70 -0.13
N PHE A 221 -4.65 2.46 1.15
CA PHE A 221 -5.46 1.65 2.06
C PHE A 221 -5.71 2.37 3.40
N PRO A 222 -6.47 3.47 3.40
CA PRO A 222 -6.77 4.20 4.62
C PRO A 222 -7.53 3.32 5.61
N ASP A 223 -7.29 3.56 6.90
CA ASP A 223 -7.97 2.89 8.02
C ASP A 223 -7.99 1.34 7.94
N PHE A 224 -6.95 0.74 7.35
CA PHE A 224 -6.82 -0.71 7.19
C PHE A 224 -6.54 -1.45 8.51
N ALA A 225 -5.55 -0.98 9.27
CA ALA A 225 -5.14 -1.64 10.51
C ALA A 225 -6.24 -1.51 11.57
N ARG A 226 -6.51 -2.59 12.32
CA ARG A 226 -7.35 -2.63 13.52
C ARG A 226 -6.54 -2.62 14.80
N SER A 227 -5.45 -3.36 14.81
CA SER A 227 -4.43 -3.29 15.85
C SER A 227 -3.08 -3.63 15.22
N LEU A 228 -2.03 -3.01 15.73
CA LEU A 228 -0.65 -3.29 15.35
C LEU A 228 0.11 -3.71 16.61
N TYR A 229 0.32 -5.00 16.77
CA TYR A 229 1.07 -5.59 17.86
C TYR A 229 2.55 -5.59 17.53
N ILE A 230 3.39 -5.05 18.42
CA ILE A 230 4.85 -5.19 18.34
C ILE A 230 5.26 -6.18 19.43
N ILE A 231 5.85 -7.31 19.01
CA ILE A 231 6.30 -8.38 19.90
C ILE A 231 7.82 -8.51 19.85
N ASN A 232 8.39 -9.19 20.85
CA ASN A 232 9.84 -9.41 20.96
C ASN A 232 10.64 -8.09 20.85
N CYS A 233 10.15 -7.05 21.55
CA CYS A 233 10.64 -5.69 21.37
C CYS A 233 12.11 -5.53 21.84
N PRO A 234 12.98 -4.90 21.02
CA PRO A 234 14.33 -4.57 21.46
C PRO A 234 14.29 -3.40 22.46
N LYS A 235 15.35 -3.25 23.25
CA LYS A 235 15.51 -2.14 24.20
C LYS A 235 15.42 -0.74 23.55
N ILE A 236 15.68 -0.65 22.24
CA ILE A 236 15.65 0.60 21.47
C ILE A 236 14.32 0.87 20.75
N ILE A 237 13.22 0.20 21.11
CA ILE A 237 11.93 0.33 20.43
C ILE A 237 11.44 1.79 20.35
N GLY A 238 11.72 2.61 21.37
CA GLY A 238 11.39 4.04 21.36
C GLY A 238 12.03 4.80 20.20
N GLN A 239 13.32 4.57 19.94
CA GLN A 239 14.05 5.17 18.82
C GLN A 239 13.53 4.68 17.46
N LEU A 240 13.20 3.38 17.36
CA LEU A 240 12.59 2.81 16.15
C LEU A 240 11.24 3.47 15.83
N LEU A 241 10.41 3.68 16.86
CA LEU A 241 9.13 4.36 16.69
C LEU A 241 9.31 5.82 16.30
N MET A 242 10.31 6.53 16.85
CA MET A 242 10.61 7.90 16.43
C MET A 242 10.99 7.99 14.94
N LEU A 243 11.68 6.98 14.41
CA LEU A 243 12.08 6.94 13.00
C LEU A 243 10.88 6.78 12.05
N VAL A 244 9.88 5.97 12.41
CA VAL A 244 8.70 5.71 11.55
C VAL A 244 7.55 6.70 11.78
N ARG A 245 7.47 7.33 12.97
CA ARG A 245 6.39 8.25 13.36
C ARG A 245 6.06 9.35 12.35
N PRO A 246 7.02 9.95 11.61
CA PRO A 246 6.73 11.01 10.64
C PRO A 246 5.87 10.56 9.45
N VAL A 247 5.93 9.28 9.07
CA VAL A 247 5.16 8.75 7.93
C VAL A 247 3.87 8.03 8.33
N LEU A 248 3.66 7.77 9.62
CA LEU A 248 2.45 7.11 10.11
C LEU A 248 1.30 8.10 10.32
N ALA A 249 0.14 7.77 9.75
CA ALA A 249 -1.11 8.46 10.00
C ALA A 249 -1.47 8.42 11.49
N LYS A 250 -2.22 9.43 11.96
CA LYS A 250 -2.59 9.57 13.37
C LYS A 250 -3.28 8.30 13.89
N GLN A 251 -4.25 7.80 13.13
CA GLN A 251 -5.04 6.61 13.44
C GLN A 251 -4.18 5.35 13.53
N THR A 252 -3.17 5.22 12.66
CA THR A 252 -2.23 4.08 12.72
C THR A 252 -1.38 4.12 13.99
N ARG A 253 -0.91 5.30 14.41
CA ARG A 253 -0.11 5.46 15.62
C ARG A 253 -0.89 5.09 16.89
N GLU A 254 -2.17 5.43 16.94
CA GLU A 254 -3.06 5.12 18.08
C GLU A 254 -3.36 3.61 18.20
N LYS A 255 -3.15 2.84 17.14
CA LYS A 255 -3.40 1.38 17.09
C LYS A 255 -2.16 0.54 17.46
N ILE A 256 -1.01 1.17 17.72
CA ILE A 256 0.23 0.48 18.09
C ILE A 256 0.13 -0.01 19.54
N LYS A 257 0.31 -1.32 19.73
CA LYS A 257 0.36 -1.99 21.03
C LYS A 257 1.72 -2.69 21.17
N ILE A 258 2.57 -2.16 22.05
CA ILE A 258 3.86 -2.79 22.39
C ILE A 258 3.58 -3.85 23.46
N LEU A 259 3.85 -5.12 23.16
CA LEU A 259 3.60 -6.23 24.09
C LEU A 259 4.88 -6.63 24.84
N GLY A 260 4.72 -7.03 26.09
CA GLY A 260 5.79 -7.56 26.95
C GLY A 260 5.97 -9.08 26.78
N ASP A 261 6.60 -9.72 27.76
CA ASP A 261 6.95 -11.15 27.70
C ASP A 261 5.74 -12.09 27.58
N ASN A 262 4.56 -11.64 28.03
CA ASN A 262 3.29 -12.37 27.90
C ASN A 262 2.61 -12.20 26.54
N TRP A 263 3.32 -11.72 25.51
CA TRP A 263 2.73 -11.42 24.20
C TRP A 263 2.00 -12.61 23.59
N LYS A 264 2.45 -13.85 23.82
CA LYS A 264 1.76 -15.07 23.33
C LYS A 264 0.36 -15.21 23.91
N ASP A 265 0.20 -14.93 25.20
CA ASP A 265 -1.09 -15.02 25.88
C ASP A 265 -2.05 -13.95 25.35
N VAL A 266 -1.55 -12.72 25.19
CA VAL A 266 -2.31 -11.61 24.63
C VAL A 266 -2.76 -11.92 23.19
N LEU A 267 -1.87 -12.43 22.34
CA LEU A 267 -2.23 -12.76 20.95
C LEU A 267 -3.27 -13.89 20.90
N ARG A 268 -3.14 -14.93 21.72
CA ARG A 268 -4.15 -16.00 21.81
C ARG A 268 -5.51 -15.46 22.26
N GLU A 269 -5.53 -14.62 23.28
CA GLU A 269 -6.76 -14.03 23.80
C GLU A 269 -7.42 -13.13 22.75
N GLU A 270 -6.66 -12.27 22.07
CA GLU A 270 -7.20 -11.29 21.13
C GLU A 270 -7.59 -11.93 19.79
N LEU A 271 -6.77 -12.84 19.26
CA LEU A 271 -6.90 -13.36 17.88
C LEU A 271 -7.51 -14.77 17.82
N GLY A 272 -7.43 -15.53 18.91
CA GLY A 272 -7.81 -16.94 18.96
C GLY A 272 -6.63 -17.88 18.69
N GLU A 273 -6.51 -18.93 19.51
CA GLU A 273 -5.35 -19.84 19.50
C GLU A 273 -5.27 -20.66 18.20
N GLU A 274 -6.40 -21.08 17.67
CA GLU A 274 -6.55 -21.89 16.46
C GLU A 274 -6.24 -21.14 15.16
N TYR A 275 -6.09 -19.82 15.22
CA TYR A 275 -5.80 -18.95 14.08
C TYR A 275 -4.31 -18.53 14.01
N LEU A 276 -3.54 -18.85 15.04
CA LEU A 276 -2.11 -18.52 15.14
C LEU A 276 -1.25 -19.77 15.01
N TYR A 277 -0.16 -19.69 14.25
CA TYR A 277 0.79 -20.81 14.18
C TYR A 277 1.57 -20.98 15.51
N PRO A 278 2.08 -22.19 15.81
CA PRO A 278 2.76 -22.48 17.08
C PRO A 278 3.88 -21.52 17.47
N GLN A 279 4.68 -21.06 16.49
CA GLN A 279 5.75 -20.10 16.74
C GLN A 279 5.27 -18.73 17.27
N TRP A 280 4.02 -18.36 17.01
CA TRP A 280 3.37 -17.15 17.55
C TRP A 280 2.35 -17.43 18.65
N GLY A 281 2.45 -18.60 19.28
CA GLY A 281 1.70 -18.94 20.49
C GLY A 281 0.38 -19.67 20.27
N GLY A 282 0.01 -20.02 19.04
CA GLY A 282 -1.23 -20.74 18.75
C GLY A 282 -1.09 -22.23 18.48
N ASN A 283 -2.12 -22.83 17.88
CA ASN A 283 -2.16 -24.23 17.47
C ASN A 283 -2.69 -24.43 16.04
N LYS A 284 -2.75 -23.36 15.23
CA LYS A 284 -3.18 -23.41 13.82
C LYS A 284 -2.41 -24.48 13.08
N LYS A 285 -3.15 -25.39 12.45
CA LYS A 285 -2.59 -26.43 11.59
C LYS A 285 -2.17 -25.85 10.24
N ILE A 286 -1.18 -26.50 9.63
CA ILE A 286 -0.80 -26.21 8.25
C ILE A 286 -1.99 -26.57 7.36
N CYS A 287 -2.29 -25.71 6.39
CA CYS A 287 -3.33 -25.97 5.39
C CYS A 287 -2.98 -27.23 4.58
N ASP A 288 -3.95 -28.13 4.36
CA ASP A 288 -3.74 -29.41 3.66
C ASP A 288 -3.13 -29.27 2.25
N LYS A 289 -3.30 -28.10 1.61
CA LYS A 289 -2.71 -27.78 0.30
C LYS A 289 -1.18 -27.61 0.35
N TYR A 290 -0.61 -27.34 1.53
CA TYR A 290 0.80 -26.99 1.71
C TYR A 290 1.49 -27.92 2.71
N GLU A 291 2.76 -28.23 2.47
CA GLU A 291 3.54 -29.11 3.37
C GLU A 291 4.09 -28.37 4.61
N LYS A 292 4.13 -27.04 4.56
CA LYS A 292 4.71 -26.19 5.60
C LYS A 292 3.97 -24.87 5.72
N ILE A 293 4.22 -24.17 6.84
CA ILE A 293 3.75 -22.79 7.04
C ILE A 293 4.29 -21.92 5.90
N ASN A 294 3.38 -21.34 5.10
CA ASN A 294 3.72 -20.48 3.98
C ASN A 294 3.83 -19.01 4.41
N ILE A 295 4.71 -18.71 5.36
CA ILE A 295 5.07 -17.34 5.74
C ILE A 295 6.51 -17.13 5.29
N ARG A 296 6.78 -16.01 4.60
CA ARG A 296 8.10 -15.76 4.02
C ARG A 296 9.12 -15.60 5.15
N PRO A 297 10.19 -16.42 5.19
CA PRO A 297 11.07 -16.51 6.35
C PRO A 297 12.06 -15.34 6.45
N GLY A 298 12.29 -14.58 5.38
CA GLY A 298 13.40 -13.65 5.32
C GLY A 298 14.72 -14.39 5.15
N GLY A 299 15.77 -13.89 5.80
CA GLY A 299 17.11 -14.46 5.78
C GLY A 299 18.04 -13.83 4.74
N VAL A 300 19.20 -14.46 4.56
CA VAL A 300 20.23 -14.00 3.64
C VAL A 300 19.84 -14.41 2.21
N PRO A 301 19.59 -13.46 1.30
CA PRO A 301 19.37 -13.80 -0.10
C PRO A 301 20.67 -14.36 -0.72
N PRO A 302 20.61 -15.42 -1.52
CA PRO A 302 21.79 -15.97 -2.19
C PRO A 302 22.32 -15.01 -3.26
N ASP A 303 23.63 -15.05 -3.50
CA ASP A 303 24.33 -14.11 -4.38
C ASP A 303 23.84 -14.15 -5.84
N ASN A 304 23.28 -15.27 -6.29
CA ASN A 304 22.72 -15.40 -7.64
C ASN A 304 21.43 -14.57 -7.85
N LEU A 305 20.86 -13.98 -6.78
CA LEU A 305 19.73 -13.05 -6.88
C LEU A 305 20.17 -11.59 -7.01
N LEU A 306 21.45 -11.28 -6.81
CA LEU A 306 21.94 -9.93 -7.03
C LEU A 306 21.62 -9.49 -8.46
N PHE A 307 21.17 -8.26 -8.60
CA PHE A 307 20.85 -7.72 -9.92
C PHE A 307 22.10 -7.67 -10.80
N THR A 308 21.97 -8.21 -12.00
CA THR A 308 22.93 -8.09 -13.10
C THR A 308 22.17 -7.64 -14.36
N GLU A 309 22.87 -7.01 -15.30
CA GLU A 309 22.26 -6.57 -16.57
C GLU A 309 21.68 -7.72 -17.39
N GLU A 310 22.14 -8.96 -17.18
CA GLU A 310 21.59 -10.16 -17.83
C GLU A 310 20.08 -10.32 -17.56
N ARG A 311 19.60 -9.90 -16.38
CA ARG A 311 18.18 -9.96 -16.01
C ARG A 311 17.29 -9.04 -16.85
N LEU A 312 17.87 -8.09 -17.57
CA LEU A 312 17.15 -7.26 -18.53
C LEU A 312 16.82 -8.02 -19.82
N ASN A 313 17.35 -9.23 -20.01
CA ASN A 313 17.08 -10.13 -21.14
C ASN A 313 17.26 -9.45 -22.51
N ASN A 314 18.29 -8.60 -22.65
CA ASN A 314 18.57 -7.82 -23.85
C ASN A 314 17.41 -6.92 -24.34
N ASN A 315 16.45 -6.60 -23.47
CA ASN A 315 15.35 -5.68 -23.82
C ASN A 315 15.81 -4.23 -23.95
N PHE A 316 17.01 -3.88 -23.50
CA PHE A 316 17.49 -2.51 -23.44
C PHE A 316 18.94 -2.41 -23.93
N ASN A 317 19.21 -1.47 -24.84
CA ASN A 317 20.57 -1.16 -25.27
C ASN A 317 21.16 -0.05 -24.37
N LEU A 318 21.82 -0.43 -23.29
CA LEU A 318 22.28 0.49 -22.26
C LEU A 318 23.47 1.39 -22.69
N LYS A 319 24.01 1.20 -23.89
CA LYS A 319 25.14 2.01 -24.39
C LYS A 319 24.76 3.46 -24.63
N ASN A 320 23.50 3.73 -24.98
CA ASN A 320 23.00 5.06 -25.32
C ASN A 320 21.69 5.33 -24.57
N LEU A 321 21.80 5.82 -23.33
CA LEU A 321 20.65 6.28 -22.55
C LEU A 321 20.31 7.74 -22.93
N ASP A 322 19.04 8.01 -23.17
CA ASP A 322 18.56 9.39 -23.22
C ASP A 322 18.68 10.03 -21.83
N LYS A 323 18.80 11.36 -21.79
CA LYS A 323 18.90 12.12 -20.54
C LYS A 323 17.82 13.19 -20.48
N ILE A 324 17.09 13.23 -19.37
CA ILE A 324 16.17 14.32 -19.06
C ILE A 324 16.49 14.93 -17.69
N ASN A 325 16.55 16.26 -17.65
CA ASN A 325 16.67 16.99 -16.39
C ASN A 325 15.28 17.38 -15.87
N ILE A 326 15.04 17.11 -14.60
CA ILE A 326 13.80 17.37 -13.89
C ILE A 326 14.10 18.35 -12.75
N PRO A 327 13.86 19.65 -12.94
CA PRO A 327 14.02 20.65 -11.87
C PRO A 327 13.27 20.30 -10.58
N ALA A 328 13.75 20.83 -9.45
CA ALA A 328 13.00 20.79 -8.19
C ALA A 328 11.62 21.44 -8.36
N GLY A 329 10.58 20.88 -7.74
CA GLY A 329 9.22 21.40 -7.83
C GLY A 329 8.54 21.15 -9.19
N SER A 330 9.11 20.32 -10.07
CA SER A 330 8.63 20.16 -11.45
C SER A 330 8.36 18.73 -11.86
N ILE A 331 7.63 18.59 -12.97
CA ILE A 331 7.28 17.33 -13.61
C ILE A 331 7.79 17.35 -15.05
N LYS A 332 8.31 16.22 -15.53
CA LYS A 332 8.61 15.99 -16.94
C LYS A 332 7.91 14.76 -17.46
N LYS A 333 7.52 14.80 -18.73
CA LYS A 333 6.77 13.74 -19.40
C LYS A 333 7.49 13.31 -20.67
N ILE A 334 7.43 12.01 -20.94
CA ILE A 334 7.86 11.41 -22.20
C ILE A 334 6.66 10.68 -22.76
N THR A 335 6.32 10.98 -24.01
CA THR A 335 5.13 10.40 -24.65
C THR A 335 5.55 9.32 -25.64
N VAL A 336 4.94 8.13 -25.51
CA VAL A 336 5.13 7.03 -26.45
C VAL A 336 3.77 6.60 -27.01
N ARG A 337 3.66 6.54 -28.34
CA ARG A 337 2.49 5.98 -29.01
C ARG A 337 2.58 4.46 -29.01
N ALA A 338 1.51 3.80 -28.59
CA ALA A 338 1.37 2.35 -28.69
C ALA A 338 -0.03 1.98 -29.17
N ASN A 339 -0.12 0.93 -29.98
CA ASN A 339 -1.35 0.28 -30.34
C ASN A 339 -1.73 -0.77 -29.28
N LYS A 340 -3.03 -1.04 -29.15
CA LYS A 340 -3.53 -2.14 -28.32
C LYS A 340 -2.78 -3.44 -28.64
N GLY A 341 -2.27 -4.11 -27.61
CA GLY A 341 -1.51 -5.36 -27.70
C GLY A 341 0.01 -5.19 -27.79
N GLN A 342 0.52 -3.99 -28.10
CA GLN A 342 1.97 -3.73 -28.06
C GLN A 342 2.49 -3.71 -26.62
N GLN A 343 3.78 -4.04 -26.47
CA GLN A 343 4.47 -3.93 -25.20
C GLN A 343 5.06 -2.53 -25.06
N LEU A 344 4.74 -1.85 -23.98
CA LEU A 344 5.43 -0.65 -23.54
C LEU A 344 6.52 -1.06 -22.55
N LEU A 345 7.75 -0.62 -22.78
CA LEU A 345 8.90 -0.96 -21.95
C LEU A 345 9.60 0.31 -21.47
N TRP A 346 10.11 0.27 -20.25
CA TRP A 346 10.95 1.31 -19.70
C TRP A 346 12.14 0.72 -18.96
N TYR A 347 13.23 1.48 -18.99
CA TYR A 347 14.39 1.36 -18.12
C TYR A 347 14.80 2.78 -17.73
N PHE A 348 15.15 3.01 -16.47
CA PHE A 348 15.82 4.23 -16.08
C PHE A 348 16.68 4.11 -14.81
N THR A 349 17.63 5.04 -14.70
CA THR A 349 18.36 5.34 -13.46
C THR A 349 18.21 6.81 -13.11
N CYS A 350 18.23 7.10 -11.82
CA CYS A 350 18.17 8.41 -11.22
C CYS A 350 19.05 8.44 -9.95
N PRO A 351 19.97 9.40 -9.79
CA PRO A 351 20.86 9.47 -8.62
C PRO A 351 20.15 9.65 -7.27
N LYS A 352 18.89 10.10 -7.30
CA LYS A 352 18.03 10.25 -6.13
C LYS A 352 16.69 9.58 -6.42
N ASP A 353 15.87 9.42 -5.40
CA ASP A 353 14.50 8.96 -5.62
C ASP A 353 13.76 9.82 -6.65
N ILE A 354 12.77 9.28 -7.34
CA ILE A 354 11.90 10.02 -8.26
C ILE A 354 10.52 9.38 -8.27
N ASP A 355 9.46 10.19 -8.31
CA ASP A 355 8.12 9.65 -8.49
C ASP A 355 7.93 9.32 -9.97
N PHE A 356 7.52 8.08 -10.26
CA PHE A 356 7.33 7.58 -11.63
C PHE A 356 5.97 6.93 -11.77
N LYS A 357 5.24 7.29 -12.84
CA LYS A 357 3.95 6.72 -13.23
C LYS A 357 3.77 6.74 -14.73
N VAL A 358 2.82 5.93 -15.22
CA VAL A 358 2.42 5.95 -16.63
C VAL A 358 0.92 6.22 -16.72
N LEU A 359 0.52 7.20 -17.54
CA LEU A 359 -0.87 7.56 -17.76
C LEU A 359 -1.27 7.36 -19.22
N LEU A 360 -2.54 7.07 -19.47
CA LEU A 360 -3.18 7.18 -20.78
C LEU A 360 -4.44 8.03 -20.61
N LYS A 361 -4.51 9.18 -21.31
CA LYS A 361 -5.64 10.11 -21.21
C LYS A 361 -5.98 10.51 -19.75
N GLY A 362 -4.95 10.64 -18.92
CA GLY A 362 -5.08 10.96 -17.49
C GLY A 362 -5.49 9.79 -16.58
N ILE A 363 -5.66 8.57 -17.10
CA ILE A 363 -5.96 7.36 -16.33
C ILE A 363 -4.68 6.58 -16.04
N THR A 364 -4.50 6.12 -14.81
CA THR A 364 -3.33 5.35 -14.38
C THR A 364 -3.20 4.03 -15.15
N GLN A 365 -2.07 3.83 -15.83
CA GLN A 365 -1.67 2.58 -16.51
C GLN A 365 -0.50 1.89 -15.80
N TRP A 366 0.34 2.66 -15.10
CA TRP A 366 1.32 2.17 -14.14
C TRP A 366 1.26 3.06 -12.89
N PRO A 367 1.24 2.47 -11.67
CA PRO A 367 1.07 3.22 -10.43
C PRO A 367 2.13 4.30 -10.21
N ASN A 368 1.78 5.29 -9.40
CA ASN A 368 2.74 6.29 -8.94
C ASN A 368 3.57 5.75 -7.77
N PHE A 369 4.84 5.44 -8.04
CA PHE A 369 5.78 5.01 -7.03
C PHE A 369 6.92 5.99 -6.90
N ARG A 370 7.34 6.25 -5.65
CA ARG A 370 8.62 6.90 -5.35
C ARG A 370 9.74 5.88 -5.43
N ILE A 371 10.57 5.97 -6.46
CA ILE A 371 11.52 4.91 -6.81
C ILE A 371 12.94 5.40 -6.55
N SER A 372 13.68 4.66 -5.72
CA SER A 372 15.14 4.75 -5.66
C SER A 372 15.76 3.75 -6.62
N THR A 373 16.74 4.20 -7.40
CA THR A 373 17.53 3.36 -8.32
C THR A 373 19.00 3.26 -7.90
N GLU A 374 19.31 3.51 -6.62
CA GLU A 374 20.67 3.52 -6.09
C GLU A 374 21.40 2.16 -6.26
N PHE A 375 20.65 1.05 -6.17
CA PHE A 375 21.21 -0.31 -6.23
C PHE A 375 20.75 -1.10 -7.44
N VAL A 376 19.47 -0.94 -7.83
CA VAL A 376 18.86 -1.63 -8.95
C VAL A 376 18.13 -0.59 -9.80
N PRO A 377 18.36 -0.53 -11.13
CA PRO A 377 17.63 0.37 -12.01
C PRO A 377 16.13 0.06 -11.98
N GLU A 378 15.31 1.06 -12.28
CA GLU A 378 13.90 0.78 -12.52
C GLU A 378 13.72 0.31 -13.94
N PHE A 379 13.06 -0.82 -14.12
CA PHE A 379 12.69 -1.32 -15.44
C PHE A 379 11.40 -2.11 -15.37
N GLY A 380 10.66 -2.13 -16.46
CA GLY A 380 9.41 -2.85 -16.51
C GLY A 380 8.80 -2.82 -17.89
N ASN A 381 7.67 -3.52 -18.00
CA ASN A 381 6.85 -3.50 -19.18
C ASN A 381 5.40 -3.76 -18.81
N PHE A 382 4.49 -3.33 -19.68
CA PHE A 382 3.12 -3.81 -19.67
C PHE A 382 2.55 -3.79 -21.10
N THR A 383 1.53 -4.63 -21.33
CA THR A 383 0.78 -4.66 -22.58
C THR A 383 -0.19 -3.49 -22.65
N ALA A 384 -0.12 -2.69 -23.71
CA ALA A 384 -1.08 -1.62 -23.98
C ALA A 384 -2.50 -2.19 -24.12
N ARG A 385 -3.39 -1.87 -23.18
CA ARG A 385 -4.79 -2.32 -23.19
C ARG A 385 -5.63 -1.57 -24.23
N GLU A 386 -5.22 -0.36 -24.57
CA GLU A 386 -5.84 0.53 -25.55
C GLU A 386 -4.78 1.21 -26.42
N SER A 387 -5.15 1.59 -27.64
CA SER A 387 -4.29 2.41 -28.48
C SER A 387 -4.29 3.87 -28.02
N GLY A 388 -3.12 4.51 -28.00
CA GLY A 388 -3.01 5.94 -27.71
C GLY A 388 -1.60 6.41 -27.38
N GLU A 389 -1.54 7.63 -26.85
CA GLU A 389 -0.33 8.27 -26.37
C GLU A 389 -0.19 8.06 -24.87
N TYR A 390 0.78 7.24 -24.48
CA TYR A 390 1.10 6.94 -23.09
C TYR A 390 2.12 7.96 -22.58
N GLU A 391 1.80 8.59 -21.46
CA GLU A 391 2.64 9.59 -20.80
C GLU A 391 3.44 8.90 -19.68
N PHE A 392 4.75 8.76 -19.87
CA PHE A 392 5.70 8.36 -18.83
C PHE A 392 6.12 9.60 -18.06
N ILE A 393 5.69 9.69 -16.80
CA ILE A 393 5.81 10.90 -16.01
C ILE A 393 6.85 10.68 -14.93
N PHE A 394 7.85 11.54 -14.92
CA PHE A 394 8.81 11.68 -13.84
C PHE A 394 8.52 12.95 -13.05
N ASP A 395 8.30 12.81 -11.75
CA ASP A 395 7.79 13.85 -10.88
C ASP A 395 8.78 14.14 -9.73
N ASN A 396 9.27 15.38 -9.70
CA ASN A 396 10.15 15.93 -8.66
C ASN A 396 9.47 17.11 -7.94
N SER A 397 8.14 17.15 -7.92
CA SER A 397 7.36 18.21 -7.25
C SER A 397 7.63 18.30 -5.76
N TYR A 398 7.99 17.17 -5.12
CA TYR A 398 8.39 17.11 -3.72
C TYR A 398 9.84 17.58 -3.46
N GLY A 399 10.65 17.70 -4.51
CA GLY A 399 12.03 18.19 -4.40
C GLY A 399 12.07 19.70 -4.19
N THR A 400 12.89 20.15 -3.24
CA THR A 400 12.98 21.57 -2.86
C THR A 400 14.19 22.30 -3.46
N PHE A 401 15.35 21.63 -3.55
CA PHE A 401 16.61 22.31 -3.89
C PHE A 401 17.31 21.77 -5.14
N PHE A 402 17.15 20.48 -5.45
CA PHE A 402 17.97 19.81 -6.46
C PHE A 402 17.14 19.30 -7.63
N SER A 403 17.61 19.61 -8.84
CA SER A 403 17.16 18.91 -10.04
C SER A 403 17.66 17.48 -10.05
N LYS A 404 16.98 16.62 -10.80
CA LYS A 404 17.31 15.20 -10.97
C LYS A 404 17.57 14.92 -12.44
N ASN A 405 18.71 14.30 -12.74
CA ASN A 405 18.99 13.80 -14.08
C ASN A 405 18.55 12.35 -14.14
N VAL A 406 17.56 12.06 -14.97
CA VAL A 406 17.11 10.71 -15.26
C VAL A 406 17.73 10.27 -16.57
N TYR A 407 18.33 9.08 -16.57
CA TYR A 407 18.88 8.42 -17.74
C TYR A 407 17.98 7.26 -18.09
N TYR A 408 17.41 7.22 -19.28
CA TYR A 408 16.30 6.30 -19.59
C TYR A 408 16.35 5.72 -21.01
N ILE A 409 15.56 4.65 -21.18
CA ILE A 409 15.11 4.10 -22.46
C ILE A 409 13.63 3.79 -22.31
N ILE A 410 12.78 4.34 -23.17
CA ILE A 410 11.33 4.08 -23.15
C ILE A 410 10.85 3.95 -24.59
N TYR A 411 10.18 2.84 -24.90
CA TYR A 411 9.66 2.58 -26.24
C TYR A 411 8.50 1.58 -26.22
N ALA A 412 7.79 1.50 -27.34
CA ALA A 412 6.81 0.45 -27.61
C ALA A 412 7.35 -0.54 -28.65
N LYS A 413 7.06 -1.84 -28.49
CA LYS A 413 7.32 -2.87 -29.51
C LYS A 413 6.07 -3.69 -29.80
#